data_AF-A0A484ZH73-F1
#
_entry.id   AF-A0A484ZH73-F1
#
_cell.length_a   1.000
_cell.length_b   1.000
_cell.length_c   1.000
_cell.angle_alpha   90.00
_cell.angle_beta   90.00
_cell.angle_gamma   90.00
#
_symmetry.space_group_name_H-M   'P 1'
#
loop_
_entity.id
_entity.type
_entity.pdbx_description
1 polymer ?
#
loop_
_entity_poly.entity_id
_entity_poly.type
_entity_poly.pdbx_seq_one_letter_code
_entity_poly.pdbx_strand_id
1 'polypeptide(L)' 'MKIKKILNNSVILSLDSNDKEIIVMGRGIAYAKKVGDDVDPEQITKKFILSSMEYPQRILDLFSDVLWNA' A
#
# COMPACT_ATOMS: atom_id res chain seq x y z
N MET A 1 -11.93 -0.29 -1.80
CA MET A 1 -10.93 0.47 -1.00
C MET A 1 -10.29 1.48 -1.92
N LYS A 2 -9.85 2.63 -1.39
CA LYS A 2 -9.28 3.71 -2.20
C LYS A 2 -7.81 3.93 -1.93
N ILE A 3 -7.07 4.29 -2.96
CA ILE A 3 -5.64 4.61 -2.86
C ILE A 3 -5.47 5.89 -2.05
N LYS A 4 -4.83 5.80 -0.88
CA LYS A 4 -4.43 6.96 -0.06
C LYS A 4 -3.07 7.50 -0.49
N LYS A 5 -2.13 6.62 -0.82
CA LYS A 5 -0.80 6.97 -1.35
C LYS A 5 -0.29 5.84 -2.24
N ILE A 6 0.40 6.17 -3.33
CA ILE A 6 1.10 5.20 -4.18
C ILE A 6 2.56 5.16 -3.72
N LEU A 7 3.06 3.98 -3.37
CA LEU A 7 4.47 3.78 -3.01
C LEU A 7 5.27 3.36 -4.25
N ASN A 8 4.72 2.45 -5.06
CA ASN A 8 5.17 2.14 -6.41
C ASN A 8 4.02 1.48 -7.22
N ASN A 9 4.31 1.00 -8.42
CA ASN A 9 3.31 0.33 -9.29
C ASN A 9 2.62 -0.88 -8.65
N SER A 10 3.22 -1.51 -7.65
CA SER A 10 2.75 -2.75 -7.04
C SER A 10 2.41 -2.63 -5.55
N VAL A 11 2.59 -1.44 -4.96
CA VAL A 11 2.40 -1.21 -3.53
C VAL A 11 1.74 0.14 -3.30
N ILE A 12 0.66 0.13 -2.53
CA ILE A 12 -0.10 1.32 -2.14
C ILE A 12 -0.35 1.33 -0.64
N LEU A 13 -0.63 2.53 -0.13
CA LEU A 13 -1.25 2.75 1.17
C LEU A 13 -2.75 3.00 0.97
N SER A 14 -3.59 2.38 1.79
CA SER A 14 -5.05 2.53 1.79
C SER A 14 -5.56 2.57 3.23
N LEU A 15 -6.86 2.81 3.38
CA LEU A 15 -7.60 2.54 4.62
C LEU A 15 -8.43 1.26 4.47
N ASP A 16 -8.57 0.50 5.55
CA ASP A 16 -9.55 -0.58 5.65
C ASP A 16 -10.95 -0.07 6.05
N SER A 17 -11.89 -0.97 6.29
CA SER A 17 -13.27 -0.62 6.68
C SER A 17 -13.39 -0.01 8.08
N ASN A 18 -12.33 -0.03 8.88
CA ASN A 18 -12.28 0.52 10.24
C ASN A 18 -11.36 1.75 10.31
N ASP A 19 -11.10 2.39 9.17
CA ASP A 19 -10.18 3.54 9.02
C ASP A 19 -8.74 3.27 9.49
N LYS A 20 -8.32 2.00 9.54
CA LYS A 20 -6.92 1.66 9.84
C LYS A 20 -6.08 1.75 8.58
N GLU A 21 -4.90 2.33 8.72
CA GLU A 21 -3.94 2.34 7.62
C GLU A 21 -3.45 0.93 7.30
N ILE A 22 -3.49 0.61 6.02
CA ILE A 22 -3.05 -0.67 5.48
C ILE A 22 -2.11 -0.46 4.30
N ILE A 23 -1.08 -1.29 4.22
CA ILE A 23 -0.28 -1.45 2.99
C ILE A 23 -0.88 -2.58 2.19
N VAL A 24 -1.11 -2.32 0.91
CA VAL A 24 -1.69 -3.28 -0.02
C VAL A 24 -0.70 -3.51 -1.14
N MET A 25 -0.40 -4.78 -1.38
CA MET A 25 0.53 -5.22 -2.42
C MET A 25 -0.21 -6.07 -3.45
N GLY A 26 0.19 -5.91 -4.70
CA GLY A 26 -0.41 -6.60 -5.84
C GLY A 26 0.34 -6.28 -7.12
N ARG A 27 0.43 -7.22 -8.06
CA ARG A 27 1.14 -6.96 -9.32
C ARG A 27 0.45 -5.87 -10.10
N GLY A 28 1.10 -4.72 -10.29
CA GLY A 28 0.55 -3.61 -11.07
C GLY A 28 -0.69 -2.97 -10.45
N ILE A 29 -0.92 -3.13 -9.14
CA ILE A 29 -2.11 -2.64 -8.43
C ILE A 29 -2.32 -1.12 -8.53
N ALA A 30 -1.24 -0.37 -8.75
CA ALA A 30 -1.26 1.08 -8.95
C ALA A 30 -0.97 1.49 -10.41
N TYR A 31 -0.83 0.53 -11.32
CA TYR A 31 -0.55 0.82 -12.72
C TYR A 31 -1.71 1.61 -13.35
N ALA A 32 -1.40 2.77 -13.93
CA ALA A 32 -2.37 3.70 -14.49
C ALA A 32 -3.47 4.17 -13.50
N LYS A 33 -3.18 4.14 -12.19
CA LYS A 33 -4.06 4.65 -11.12
C LYS A 33 -3.49 5.92 -10.50
N LYS A 34 -4.36 6.68 -9.83
CA LYS A 34 -3.97 7.86 -9.02
C LYS A 34 -4.57 7.78 -7.60
N VAL A 35 -4.07 8.64 -6.73
CA VAL A 35 -4.63 8.81 -5.38
C VAL A 35 -6.13 9.11 -5.47
N GLY A 36 -6.93 8.43 -4.65
CA GLY A 36 -8.39 8.49 -4.65
C GLY A 36 -9.10 7.43 -5.51
N ASP A 37 -8.39 6.79 -6.44
CA ASP A 37 -8.96 5.73 -7.27
C ASP A 37 -9.26 4.47 -6.45
N ASP A 38 -10.25 3.71 -6.92
CA ASP A 38 -10.57 2.41 -6.36
C ASP A 38 -9.58 1.33 -6.84
N VAL A 39 -9.28 0.45 -5.90
CA VAL A 39 -8.40 -0.70 -6.04
C VAL A 39 -9.24 -1.93 -6.34
N ASP A 40 -8.84 -2.69 -7.36
CA ASP A 40 -9.42 -3.98 -7.65
C ASP A 40 -9.00 -5.00 -6.57
N PRO A 41 -9.96 -5.58 -5.81
CA PRO A 41 -9.65 -6.58 -4.80
C PRO A 41 -8.95 -7.82 -5.35
N GLU A 42 -9.17 -8.20 -6.61
CA GLU A 42 -8.56 -9.40 -7.22
C GLU A 42 -7.06 -9.23 -7.46
N GLN A 43 -6.60 -7.99 -7.62
CA GLN A 43 -5.17 -7.69 -7.78
C GLN A 43 -4.40 -7.75 -6.46
N ILE A 44 -5.10 -7.83 -5.33
CA ILE A 44 -4.46 -7.80 -4.00
C ILE A 44 -3.88 -9.18 -3.67
N THR A 45 -2.56 -9.25 -3.59
CA THR A 45 -1.85 -10.47 -3.18
C THR A 45 -1.53 -10.48 -1.70
N LYS A 46 -1.31 -9.30 -1.09
CA LYS A 46 -1.01 -9.19 0.34
C LYS A 46 -1.54 -7.89 0.94
N LYS A 47 -2.01 -7.96 2.18
CA LYS A 47 -2.44 -6.81 2.99
C LYS A 47 -1.69 -6.85 4.31
N PHE A 48 -1.16 -5.70 4.74
CA PHE A 48 -0.55 -5.51 6.04
C PHE A 48 -1.27 -4.40 6.78
N ILE A 49 -1.66 -4.65 8.03
CA ILE A 49 -2.24 -3.63 8.89
C ILE A 49 -1.10 -2.91 9.60
N LEU A 50 -1.07 -1.59 9.49
CA LEU A 50 -0.18 -0.75 10.28
C LEU A 50 -0.82 -0.58 11.66
N SER A 51 -0.57 -1.52 12.58
CA SER A 51 -0.98 -1.37 13.97
C SER A 51 -0.05 -0.39 14.69
N SER A 52 -0.60 0.31 15.69
CA SER A 52 -0.02 1.43 16.42
C SER A 52 1.18 1.10 17.32
N MET A 53 1.93 0.03 17.04
CA MET A 53 3.17 -0.29 17.76
C MET A 53 4.39 0.17 16.94
N GLU A 54 4.73 1.43 17.18
CA GLU A 54 6.05 2.08 17.03
C GLU A 54 6.77 2.15 15.68
N TYR A 55 6.41 1.40 14.63
CA TYR A 55 7.25 1.35 13.41
C TYR A 55 6.55 1.46 12.03
N PRO A 56 5.40 2.16 11.83
CA PRO A 56 4.83 2.30 10.48
C PRO A 56 5.80 2.98 9.50
N GLN A 57 6.42 4.09 9.92
CA GLN A 57 7.30 4.87 9.05
C GLN A 57 8.58 4.11 8.68
N ARG A 58 9.22 3.46 9.67
CA ARG A 58 10.45 2.71 9.46
C ARG A 58 10.26 1.50 8.53
N ILE A 59 9.08 0.88 8.58
CA ILE A 59 8.69 -0.19 7.65
C ILE A 59 8.47 0.36 6.24
N LEU A 60 7.80 1.50 6.10
CA LEU A 60 7.62 2.18 4.81
C LEU A 60 8.95 2.61 4.20
N ASP A 61 9.88 3.09 5.03
CA ASP A 61 11.23 3.48 4.59
C ASP A 61 12.01 2.24 4.11
N LEU A 62 11.97 1.13 4.86
CA LEU A 62 12.59 -0.14 4.45
C LEU A 62 12.01 -0.66 3.12
N PHE A 63 10.69 -0.59 2.95
CA PHE A 63 10.06 -0.97 1.68
C PHE A 63 10.50 -0.06 0.53
N SER A 64 10.62 1.25 0.78
CA SER A 64 11.07 2.21 -0.23
C SER A 64 12.50 1.88 -0.68
N ASP A 65 13.39 1.59 0.26
CA ASP A 65 14.78 1.23 -0.04
C ASP A 65 14.90 -0.10 -0.80
N VAL A 66 14.15 -1.14 -0.41
CA VAL A 66 14.22 -2.45 -1.08
C VAL A 66 13.57 -2.41 -2.46
N LEU A 67 12.48 -1.68 -2.63
CA LEU A 67 11.70 -1.67 -3.88
C LEU A 67 12.26 -0.70 -4.93
N TRP A 68 13.07 0.28 -4.54
CA TRP A 68 13.72 1.21 -5.48
C TRP A 68 15.05 0.68 -6.02
N ASN A 69 15.71 -0.21 -5.27
CA ASN A 69 16.99 -0.82 -5.66
C ASN A 69 16.85 -2.21 -6.30
N ALA A 70 15.63 -2.64 -6.63
CA ALA A 70 15.32 -3.95 -7.22
C ALA A 70 14.90 -3.86 -8.69
#